data_AF-A0A7C7D4Z4-F1
#
_entry.id   AF-A0A7C7D4Z4-F1
#
_cell.length_a   1.000
_cell.length_b   1.000
_cell.length_c   1.000
_cell.angle_alpha   90.00
_cell.angle_beta   90.00
_cell.angle_gamma   90.00
#
_symmetry.space_group_name_H-M   'P 1'
#
loop_
_entity.id
_entity.type
_entity.pdbx_description
1 polymer ?
#
loop_
_entity_poly.entity_id
_entity_poly.type
_entity_poly.pdbx_seq_one_letter_code
_entity_poly.pdbx_strand_id
1 'polypeptide(L)'
;MYNQFCKNLKNYIRINSDIDSVNNLRLKIAEDIIPLTDVESYKACKKRNDPLYKEIGQFIYALSKYKKKYPSFDKFIWELWAYGFDIIETENSYHDKIKYMDEKAKLVDLMLSTHYFT
;
A
#
# COMPACT_ATOMS: atom_id res chain seq x y z
N MET A 1 -11.63 7.67 1.10
CA MET A 1 -10.96 6.90 0.02
C MET A 1 -10.43 5.56 0.54
N TYR A 2 -9.96 5.52 1.78
CA TYR A 2 -9.46 4.32 2.48
C TYR A 2 -10.37 3.09 2.37
N ASN A 3 -11.65 3.19 2.74
CA ASN A 3 -12.57 2.04 2.66
C ASN A 3 -12.72 1.49 1.23
N GLN A 4 -12.72 2.37 0.23
CA GLN A 4 -12.78 1.99 -1.18
C GLN A 4 -11.49 1.27 -1.59
N PHE A 5 -10.34 1.83 -1.21
CA PHE A 5 -9.03 1.21 -1.42
C PHE A 5 -8.97 -0.20 -0.82
N CYS A 6 -9.39 -0.37 0.44
CA CYS A 6 -9.42 -1.68 1.10
C CYS A 6 -10.32 -2.67 0.35
N LYS A 7 -11.51 -2.23 -0.07
CA LYS A 7 -12.46 -3.06 -0.84
C LYS A 7 -11.89 -3.46 -2.19
N ASN A 8 -11.30 -2.51 -2.92
CA ASN A 8 -10.72 -2.74 -4.23
C ASN A 8 -9.51 -3.68 -4.15
N LEU A 9 -8.61 -3.49 -3.18
CA LEU A 9 -7.45 -4.34 -3.01
C LEU A 9 -7.84 -5.77 -2.66
N LYS A 10 -8.81 -5.95 -1.76
CA LYS A 10 -9.35 -7.27 -1.42
C LYS A 10 -9.94 -7.97 -2.65
N ASN A 11 -10.68 -7.24 -3.48
CA ASN A 11 -11.24 -7.78 -4.72
C ASN A 11 -10.14 -8.13 -5.73
N TYR A 12 -9.14 -7.27 -5.88
CA TYR A 12 -8.00 -7.49 -6.78
C TYR A 12 -7.26 -8.77 -6.42
N ILE A 13 -6.93 -8.95 -5.13
CA ILE A 13 -6.26 -10.16 -4.63
C ILE A 13 -7.12 -11.38 -4.95
N ARG A 14 -8.40 -11.38 -4.57
CA ARG A 14 -9.32 -12.49 -4.83
C ARG A 14 -9.34 -12.91 -6.30
N ILE A 15 -9.47 -11.97 -7.23
CA ILE A 15 -9.51 -12.25 -8.67
C ILE A 15 -8.19 -12.84 -9.18
N ASN A 16 -7.05 -12.36 -8.66
CA ASN A 16 -5.73 -12.79 -9.13
C ASN A 16 -5.22 -14.05 -8.41
N SER A 17 -5.78 -14.41 -7.25
CA SER A 17 -5.46 -15.65 -6.52
C SER A 17 -6.05 -16.90 -7.16
N ASP A 18 -7.15 -16.77 -7.90
CA ASP A 18 -7.81 -17.89 -8.60
C ASP A 18 -7.08 -18.29 -9.91
N ILE A 19 -6.05 -17.53 -10.31
CA ILE A 19 -5.28 -17.76 -11.54
C ILE A 19 -4.02 -18.56 -11.20
N ASP A 20 -4.04 -19.85 -11.53
CA ASP A 20 -2.96 -20.84 -11.36
C ASP A 20 -1.66 -20.33 -12.03
N SER A 21 -0.84 -19.60 -11.29
CA SER A 21 0.45 -19.12 -11.78
C SER A 21 1.46 -18.99 -10.65
N VAL A 22 2.37 -19.95 -10.62
CA VAL A 22 3.49 -20.13 -9.67
C VAL A 22 4.48 -18.93 -9.66
N ASN A 23 4.20 -17.83 -10.37
CA ASN A 23 5.04 -16.64 -10.46
C ASN A 23 4.24 -15.33 -10.71
N ASN A 24 3.09 -15.15 -10.06
CA ASN A 24 2.29 -13.94 -10.29
C ASN A 24 2.90 -12.69 -9.60
N LEU A 25 3.81 -12.01 -10.30
CA LEU A 25 4.41 -10.75 -9.88
C LEU A 25 3.35 -9.72 -9.42
N ARG A 26 2.15 -9.75 -10.03
CA ARG A 26 1.04 -8.85 -9.66
C ARG A 26 0.51 -9.12 -8.26
N LEU A 27 0.40 -10.40 -7.88
CA LEU A 27 -0.04 -10.79 -6.55
C LEU A 27 1.02 -10.38 -5.51
N LYS A 28 2.31 -10.60 -5.81
CA LYS A 28 3.41 -10.16 -4.94
C LYS A 28 3.42 -8.64 -4.72
N ILE A 29 3.16 -7.86 -5.78
CA ILE A 29 3.02 -6.40 -5.69
C ILE A 29 1.80 -6.03 -4.82
N ALA A 30 0.67 -6.73 -4.96
CA ALA A 30 -0.52 -6.48 -4.14
C ALA A 30 -0.30 -6.83 -2.65
N GLU A 31 0.42 -7.93 -2.36
CA GLU A 31 0.77 -8.35 -1.01
C GLU A 31 1.59 -7.30 -0.26
N ASP A 32 2.51 -6.62 -0.94
CA ASP A 32 3.29 -5.53 -0.36
C ASP A 32 2.42 -4.33 0.07
N ILE A 33 1.23 -4.18 -0.54
CA ILE A 33 0.28 -3.09 -0.29
C ILE A 33 -0.73 -3.44 0.82
N ILE A 34 -1.00 -4.73 1.05
CA ILE A 34 -1.96 -5.23 2.06
C ILE A 34 -1.82 -4.55 3.43
N PRO A 35 -0.61 -4.31 3.97
CA PRO A 35 -0.47 -3.69 5.29
C PRO A 35 -1.11 -2.30 5.41
N LEU A 36 -1.35 -1.61 4.31
CA LEU A 36 -2.10 -0.35 4.30
C LEU A 36 -3.61 -0.51 4.52
N THR A 37 -4.13 -1.74 4.63
CA THR A 37 -5.56 -2.00 4.81
C THR A 37 -5.94 -2.42 6.23
N ASP A 38 -4.95 -2.68 7.09
CA ASP A 38 -5.15 -3.16 8.46
C ASP A 38 -4.54 -2.20 9.48
N VAL A 39 -5.35 -1.21 9.86
CA VAL A 39 -5.00 -0.18 10.85
C VAL A 39 -4.61 -0.79 12.19
N GLU A 40 -5.33 -1.81 12.64
CA GLU A 40 -5.15 -2.37 13.98
C GLU A 40 -3.87 -3.21 14.06
N SER A 41 -3.56 -3.99 13.02
CA SER A 41 -2.27 -4.66 12.90
C SER A 41 -1.12 -3.67 12.85
N TYR A 42 -1.24 -2.57 12.07
CA TYR A 42 -0.21 -1.51 12.05
C TYR A 42 0.03 -0.91 13.44
N LYS A 43 -1.04 -0.50 14.14
CA LYS A 43 -0.94 0.07 15.49
C LYS A 43 -0.31 -0.90 16.48
N ALA A 44 -0.64 -2.20 16.38
CA ALA A 44 -0.04 -3.23 17.21
C ALA A 44 1.46 -3.41 16.93
N CYS A 45 1.89 -3.38 15.67
CA CYS A 45 3.30 -3.39 15.27
C CYS A 45 4.03 -2.13 15.79
N LYS A 46 3.43 -0.95 15.63
CA LYS A 46 3.96 0.33 16.14
C LYS A 46 4.16 0.28 17.66
N LYS A 47 3.17 -0.18 18.42
CA LYS A 47 3.25 -0.29 19.88
C LYS A 47 4.37 -1.22 20.35
N ARG A 48 4.66 -2.27 19.58
CA ARG A 48 5.74 -3.24 19.87
C ARG A 48 7.10 -2.81 19.31
N ASN A 49 7.18 -1.66 18.64
CA ASN A 49 8.35 -1.19 17.91
C ASN A 49 8.87 -2.23 16.88
N ASP A 50 7.95 -2.97 16.26
CA ASP A 50 8.23 -3.99 15.25
C ASP A 50 8.80 -3.36 13.96
N PRO A 51 9.90 -3.86 13.38
CA PRO A 51 10.44 -3.34 12.11
C PRO A 51 9.39 -3.14 11.00
N LEU A 52 8.33 -3.95 10.98
CA LEU A 52 7.26 -3.86 10.00
C LEU A 52 6.54 -2.50 9.99
N TYR A 53 6.35 -1.81 11.13
CA TYR A 53 5.69 -0.49 11.09
C TYR A 53 6.58 0.55 10.39
N LYS A 54 7.91 0.44 10.54
CA LYS A 54 8.88 1.31 9.86
C LYS A 54 8.91 1.01 8.37
N GLU A 55 8.82 -0.26 7.97
CA GLU A 55 8.66 -0.66 6.57
C GLU A 55 7.42 -0.04 5.93
N ILE A 56 6.29 -0.11 6.63
CA ILE A 56 5.03 0.46 6.17
C ILE A 56 5.16 1.98 6.06
N GLY A 57 5.75 2.64 7.07
CA GLY A 57 5.97 4.09 7.03
C GLY A 57 6.91 4.53 5.89
N GLN A 58 7.96 3.75 5.61
CA GLN A 58 8.85 3.97 4.47
C GLN A 58 8.14 3.76 3.14
N PHE A 59 7.23 2.79 3.06
CA PHE A 59 6.41 2.58 1.86
C PHE A 59 5.48 3.77 1.60
N ILE A 60 4.83 4.30 2.64
CA ILE A 60 3.99 5.51 2.54
C ILE A 60 4.83 6.72 2.13
N TYR A 61 6.03 6.88 2.69
CA TYR A 61 6.97 7.92 2.27
C TYR A 61 7.35 7.79 0.79
N ALA A 62 7.65 6.57 0.33
CA ALA A 62 7.96 6.31 -1.07
C ALA A 62 6.78 6.64 -1.99
N LEU A 63 5.54 6.29 -1.61
CA LEU A 63 4.33 6.68 -2.35
C LEU A 63 4.18 8.21 -2.44
N SER A 64 4.53 8.96 -1.39
CA SER A 64 4.44 10.43 -1.40
C SER A 64 5.23 11.09 -2.52
N LYS A 65 6.30 10.43 -3.01
CA LYS A 65 7.12 10.92 -4.13
C LYS A 65 6.38 10.87 -5.47
N TYR A 66 5.31 10.08 -5.56
CA TYR A 66 4.49 9.94 -6.78
C TYR A 66 3.30 10.90 -6.83
N LYS A 67 3.09 11.77 -5.84
CA LYS A 67 1.94 12.69 -5.79
C LYS A 67 1.76 13.59 -7.01
N LYS A 68 2.86 13.96 -7.69
CA LYS A 68 2.81 14.74 -8.94
C LYS A 68 2.20 13.95 -10.09
N LYS A 69 2.40 12.64 -10.10
CA LYS A 69 1.90 11.71 -11.12
C LYS A 69 0.49 11.21 -10.80
N TYR A 70 0.21 10.99 -9.51
CA TYR A 70 -1.08 10.51 -9.00
C TYR A 70 -1.60 11.48 -7.93
N PRO A 71 -2.36 12.53 -8.30
CA PRO A 71 -2.87 13.52 -7.34
C PRO A 71 -3.77 12.95 -6.25
N SER A 72 -4.39 11.79 -6.51
CA SER A 72 -5.16 11.00 -5.54
C SER A 72 -4.35 10.66 -4.28
N PHE A 73 -3.02 10.61 -4.38
CA PHE A 73 -2.13 10.21 -3.30
C PHE A 73 -2.07 11.24 -2.17
N ASP A 74 -2.14 12.54 -2.45
CA ASP A 74 -2.09 13.57 -1.39
C ASP A 74 -3.23 13.36 -0.39
N LYS A 75 -4.45 13.17 -0.89
CA LYS A 75 -5.61 12.91 -0.04
C LYS A 75 -5.54 11.53 0.62
N PHE A 76 -5.09 10.51 -0.09
CA PHE A 76 -4.99 9.16 0.46
C PHE A 76 -3.97 9.07 1.60
N ILE A 77 -2.79 9.66 1.43
CA ILE A 77 -1.74 9.69 2.46
C ILE A 77 -2.22 10.47 3.69
N TRP A 78 -2.95 11.57 3.49
CA TRP A 78 -3.58 12.30 4.60
C TRP A 78 -4.60 11.43 5.35
N GLU A 79 -5.44 10.66 4.65
CA GLU A 79 -6.36 9.71 5.29
C GLU A 79 -5.59 8.63 6.07
N LEU A 80 -4.53 8.04 5.51
CA LEU A 80 -3.69 7.06 6.22
C LEU A 80 -3.11 7.66 7.52
N TRP A 81 -2.58 8.89 7.45
CA TRP A 81 -2.09 9.59 8.64
C TRP A 81 -3.19 9.77 9.69
N ALA A 82 -4.40 10.16 9.28
CA ALA A 82 -5.55 10.28 10.18
C ALA A 82 -5.97 8.95 10.83
N TYR A 83 -5.76 7.82 10.14
CA TYR A 83 -5.96 6.47 10.70
C TYR A 83 -4.84 6.02 11.64
N GLY A 84 -3.73 6.78 11.71
CA GLY A 84 -2.62 6.56 12.64
C GLY A 84 -1.36 5.97 12.00
N PHE A 85 -1.29 5.87 10.68
CA PHE A 85 -0.07 5.49 9.97
C PHE A 85 0.96 6.63 10.00
N ASP A 86 2.23 6.29 10.21
CA ASP A 86 3.31 7.26 10.18
C ASP A 86 3.94 7.31 8.79
N ILE A 87 4.46 8.48 8.41
CA ILE A 87 5.27 8.66 7.20
C ILE A 87 6.71 8.75 7.68
N ILE A 88 7.51 7.74 7.35
CA ILE A 88 8.87 7.60 7.89
C ILE A 88 9.84 7.56 6.72
N GLU A 89 10.87 8.41 6.74
CA GLU A 89 12.02 8.29 5.85
C GLU A 89 13.15 7.57 6.58
N THR A 90 13.61 6.45 6.03
CA THR A 90 14.72 5.66 6.60
C THR A 90 15.89 5.63 5.63
N GLU A 91 17.11 5.93 6.12
CA GLU A 91 18.33 5.97 5.32
C GLU A 91 18.81 4.59 4.82
N ASN A 92 18.34 3.49 5.42
CA ASN A 92 18.79 2.13 5.09
C ASN A 92 17.65 1.08 5.17
N SER A 93 17.80 0.04 4.34
CA SER A 93 17.41 -1.36 4.57
C SER A 93 16.00 -1.91 4.29
N TYR A 94 15.14 -1.27 3.48
CA TYR A 94 13.87 -1.91 3.06
C TYR A 94 13.72 -2.04 1.54
N HIS A 95 14.82 -2.39 0.86
CA HIS A 95 14.92 -2.47 -0.60
C HIS A 95 13.84 -3.35 -1.25
N ASP A 96 13.39 -4.42 -0.59
CA ASP A 96 12.38 -5.31 -1.16
C ASP A 96 10.98 -4.69 -1.16
N LYS A 97 10.59 -4.01 -0.07
CA LYS A 97 9.31 -3.29 0.03
C LYS A 97 9.23 -2.09 -0.91
N ILE A 98 10.36 -1.47 -1.25
CA ILE A 98 10.46 -0.40 -2.26
C ILE A 98 10.87 -0.91 -3.65
N LYS A 99 10.96 -2.23 -3.85
CA LYS A 99 11.14 -2.79 -5.19
C LYS A 99 9.85 -2.60 -5.98
N TYR A 100 9.95 -2.31 -7.27
CA TYR A 100 8.80 -2.10 -8.16
C TYR A 100 7.84 -0.99 -7.65
N MET A 101 8.38 0.11 -7.09
CA MET A 101 7.55 1.21 -6.60
C MET A 101 6.69 1.84 -7.68
N ASP A 102 7.15 1.87 -8.93
CA ASP A 102 6.34 2.36 -10.05
C ASP A 102 5.08 1.52 -10.24
N GLU A 103 5.20 0.19 -10.19
CA GLU A 103 4.08 -0.74 -10.31
C GLU A 103 3.18 -0.70 -9.08
N LYS A 104 3.78 -0.60 -7.87
CA LYS A 104 3.04 -0.44 -6.62
C LYS A 104 2.23 0.85 -6.63
N ALA A 105 2.81 1.96 -7.05
CA ALA A 105 2.12 3.24 -7.16
C ALA A 105 0.97 3.15 -8.19
N LYS A 106 1.19 2.57 -9.36
CA LYS A 106 0.11 2.33 -10.34
C LYS A 106 -1.03 1.51 -9.73
N LEU A 107 -0.71 0.45 -8.98
CA LEU A 107 -1.73 -0.39 -8.36
C LEU A 107 -2.48 0.36 -7.25
N VAL A 108 -1.78 1.12 -6.39
CA VAL A 108 -2.43 1.96 -5.36
C VAL A 108 -3.37 2.97 -6.02
N ASP A 109 -2.96 3.66 -7.08
CA ASP A 109 -3.81 4.61 -7.79
C ASP A 109 -5.04 3.93 -8.41
N LEU A 110 -4.86 2.74 -8.99
CA LEU A 110 -5.98 1.92 -9.47
C LEU A 110 -6.93 1.55 -8.34
N MET A 111 -6.42 1.20 -7.15
CA MET A 111 -7.26 0.85 -6.00
C MET A 111 -8.01 2.07 -5.43
N LEU A 112 -7.45 3.28 -5.58
CA LEU A 112 -8.08 4.54 -5.17
C LEU A 112 -9.10 5.05 -6.19
N SER A 113 -9.01 4.59 -7.44
CA SER A 113 -9.88 5.02 -8.52
C SER A 113 -11.32 4.54 -8.30
N THR A 114 -12.27 5.41 -8.59
CA THR A 114 -13.72 5.11 -8.58
C THR A 114 -14.18 4.45 -9.88
N HIS A 115 -13.32 4.42 -10.89
CA HIS A 115 -13.59 3.77 -12.17
C HIS A 115 -12.99 2.36 -12.16
N TYR A 116 -13.83 1.36 -12.47
CA TYR A 116 -13.61 -0.10 -12.54
C TYR A 116 -14.01 -0.93 -11.30
N PHE A 117 -15.31 -1.19 -11.17
CA PHE A 117 -15.99 -2.44 -11.59
C PHE A 117 -17.50 -2.13 -11.65
N THR A 118 -17.99 -1.65 -12.81
CA THR A 118 -19.43 -1.61 -13.14
C THR A 118 -19.65 -2.52 -14.34
#